data_AF-A0A0G0MJQ9-F1
#
_entry.id   AF-A0A0G0MJQ9-F1
#
_cell.length_a   1.000
_cell.length_b   1.000
_cell.length_c   1.000
_cell.angle_alpha   90.00
_cell.angle_beta   90.00
_cell.angle_gamma   90.00
#
_symmetry.space_group_name_H-M   'P 1'
#
loop_
_entity.id
_entity.type
_entity.pdbx_description
1 polymer ?
#
loop_
_entity_poly.entity_id
_entity_poly.type
_entity_poly.pdbx_seq_one_letter_code
_entity_poly.pdbx_strand_id
1 'polypeptide(L)' 'MEYEELLKKAGFDDKESKVYLAALELRSAPASAIAEKAGIVRSTCYGILE' A
#
# COMPACT_ATOMS: atom_id res chain seq x y z
N MET A 1 6.21 6.77 -9.77
CA MET A 1 5.40 7.78 -10.50
C MET A 1 4.42 7.10 -11.46
N GLU A 2 4.87 6.28 -12.42
CA GLU A 2 3.95 5.62 -13.39
C GLU A 2 2.88 4.74 -12.73
N TYR A 3 3.27 3.86 -11.81
CA TYR A 3 2.32 2.91 -11.20
C TYR A 3 1.34 3.56 -10.22
N GLU A 4 1.76 4.58 -9.45
CA GLU A 4 0.85 5.29 -8.54
C GLU A 4 -0.24 6.04 -9.31
N GLU A 5 0.11 6.68 -10.42
CA GLU A 5 -0.89 7.34 -11.28
C GLU A 5 -1.84 6.34 -11.94
N LEU A 6 -1.33 5.17 -12.32
CA LEU A 6 -2.16 4.08 -12.85
C LEU A 6 -3.16 3.58 -11.81
N LEU A 7 -2.71 3.36 -10.57
CA LEU A 7 -3.56 2.93 -9.46
C LEU A 7 -4.63 3.98 -9.13
N LYS A 8 -4.28 5.27 -9.14
CA LYS A 8 -5.25 6.37 -9.00
C LYS A 8 -6.32 6.36 -10.06
N LYS A 9 -5.94 6.13 -11.33
CA LYS A 9 -6.91 5.99 -12.44
C LYS A 9 -7.79 4.74 -12.29
N ALA A 10 -7.29 3.70 -11.63
CA ALA A 10 -8.04 2.51 -11.27
C ALA A 10 -8.95 2.71 -10.03
N GLY A 11 -8.91 3.88 -9.40
CA GLY A 11 -9.77 4.24 -8.26
C GLY A 11 -9.11 4.12 -6.89
N PHE A 12 -7.82 3.82 -6.81
CA PHE A 12 -7.08 3.77 -5.55
C PHE A 12 -6.76 5.18 -5.06
N ASP A 13 -6.83 5.39 -3.75
CA ASP A 13 -6.32 6.60 -3.12
C ASP A 13 -4.78 6.58 -2.96
N ASP A 14 -4.22 7.68 -2.46
CA ASP A 14 -2.78 7.83 -2.25
C ASP A 14 -2.18 6.77 -1.31
N LYS A 15 -2.91 6.36 -0.28
CA LYS A 15 -2.44 5.41 0.73
C LYS A 15 -2.61 3.98 0.24
N GLU A 16 -3.75 3.68 -0.38
CA GLU A 16 -4.04 2.39 -1.00
C GLU A 16 -3.00 2.08 -2.08
N SER A 17 -2.65 3.06 -2.91
CA SER A 17 -1.61 2.91 -3.94
C SER A 17 -0.26 2.54 -3.33
N LYS A 18 0.14 3.20 -2.24
CA LYS A 18 1.40 2.91 -1.53
C LYS A 18 1.40 1.54 -0.87
N VAL A 19 0.29 1.15 -0.24
CA VAL A 19 0.15 -0.16 0.40
C VAL A 19 0.22 -1.28 -0.64
N TYR A 20 -0.48 -1.11 -1.76
CA TYR A 20 -0.48 -2.08 -2.86
C TYR A 20 0.92 -2.30 -3.43
N LEU A 21 1.66 -1.22 -3.72
CA LEU A 21 3.03 -1.30 -4.21
C LEU A 21 3.98 -1.90 -3.18
N ALA A 22 3.86 -1.52 -1.91
CA ALA A 22 4.66 -2.09 -0.83
C ALA A 22 4.42 -3.60 -0.67
N ALA A 23 3.17 -4.05 -0.77
CA ALA A 23 2.82 -5.47 -0.72
C ALA A 23 3.42 -6.25 -1.90
N LEU A 24 3.38 -5.69 -3.12
CA LEU A 24 3.99 -6.32 -4.30
C LEU A 24 5.51 -6.44 -4.17
N GLU A 25 6.18 -5.40 -3.67
CA GLU A 25 7.64 -5.42 -3.48
C GLU A 25 8.07 -6.44 -2.41
N LEU A 26 7.33 -6.52 -1.30
CA LEU A 26 7.67 -7.39 -0.18
C LEU A 26 7.16 -8.83 -0.35
N ARG A 27 6.30 -9.10 -1.34
CA ARG A 27 5.61 -10.38 -1.54
C ARG A 27 4.83 -10.78 -0.29
N SER A 28 5.16 -11.92 0.32
CA SER A 28 4.59 -12.31 1.61
C SER A 28 5.36 -11.66 2.74
N ALA A 29 4.77 -10.63 3.33
CA ALA A 29 5.28 -9.95 4.50
C ALA A 29 4.15 -9.63 5.49
N PRO A 30 4.45 -9.51 6.79
CA PRO A 30 3.45 -9.08 7.76
C PRO A 30 2.99 -7.65 7.47
N ALA A 31 1.74 -7.34 7.80
CA ALA A 31 1.16 -5.99 7.61
C ALA A 31 1.98 -4.88 8.29
N SER A 32 2.74 -5.19 9.34
CA SER A 32 3.68 -4.25 9.96
C SER A 32 4.83 -3.84 9.03
N ALA A 33 5.38 -4.78 8.27
CA ALA A 33 6.45 -4.50 7.32
C ALA A 33 5.93 -3.75 6.08
N ILE A 34 4.71 -4.08 5.65
CA ILE A 34 4.02 -3.35 4.56
C ILE A 34 3.75 -1.90 4.99
N ALA A 35 3.23 -1.68 6.21
CA ALA A 35 2.97 -0.34 6.74
C ALA A 35 4.24 0.52 6.84
N GLU A 36 5.34 -0.07 7.35
CA GLU A 36 6.64 0.58 7.43
C GLU A 36 7.15 0.99 6.05
N LYS A 37 7.09 0.06 5.08
CA LYS A 37 7.52 0.31 3.70
C LYS A 37 6.65 1.35 2.98
N ALA A 38 5.34 1.31 3.19
CA ALA A 38 4.39 2.27 2.63
C ALA A 38 4.42 3.65 3.34
N GLY A 39 5.13 3.76 4.47
CA GLY A 39 5.23 5.00 5.24
C GLY A 39 3.91 5.42 5.89
N ILE A 40 3.08 4.46 6.31
CA ILE A 40 1.79 4.72 6.97
C ILE A 40 1.67 4.01 8.32
N VAL A 41 0.71 4.44 9.14
CA VAL A 41 0.47 3.81 10.44
C VAL A 41 -0.12 2.42 10.25
N ARG A 42 0.30 1.47 11.10
CA ARG A 42 -0.16 0.07 11.07
C ARG A 42 -1.67 -0.10 11.07
N SER A 43 -2.41 0.65 11.89
CA SER A 43 -3.88 0.57 11.96
C SER A 43 -4.52 0.92 10.61
N THR A 44 -4.04 1.96 9.95
CA THR A 44 -4.48 2.34 8.60
C THR A 44 -4.14 1.26 7.58
N CYS A 45 -2.96 0.64 7.68
CA CYS A 45 -2.58 -0.45 6.78
C CYS A 45 -3.50 -1.66 6.92
N TYR A 46 -3.94 -2.02 8.14
CA TYR A 46 -4.92 -3.08 8.33
C TYR A 46 -6.26 -2.71 7.68
N GLY A 47 -6.76 -1.49 7.88
CA GLY A 47 -8.01 -1.06 7.25
C GLY A 47 -7.98 -0.98 5.72
N ILE A 48 -6.80 -0.94 5.11
CA ILE A 48 -6.63 -0.99 3.64
C ILE A 48 -6.50 -2.45 3.13
N LEU A 49 -5.99 -3.35 3.97
CA LEU A 49 -5.79 -4.77 3.60
C LEU A 49 -7.01 -5.65 3.87
N GLU A 50 -7.98 -5.17 4.65
CA GLU A 50 -9.31 -5.80 4.84
C GLU A 50 -10.21 -5.62 3.61
#